data_AF-A0A3U3EXP3-F1
#
_entry.id   AF-A0A3U3EXP3-F1
#
_cell.length_a   1.000
_cell.length_b   1.000
_cell.length_c   1.000
_cell.angle_alpha   90.00
_cell.angle_beta   90.00
_cell.angle_gamma   90.00
#
_symmetry.space_group_name_H-M   'P 1'
#
loop_
_entity.id
_entity.type
_entity.pdbx_description
1 polymer ?
#
loop_
_entity_poly.entity_id
_entity_poly.type
_entity_poly.pdbx_seq_one_letter_code
_entity_poly.pdbx_strand_id
1 'polypeptide(L)'
;IRSLLRSTRPSGLAQAIMEVGRVNKTLYLLNYIDDEDYRRRILTQLNRGEGRHAVARAICYGQRGEIRKRYREGQEDQLGALGLVTNAVVLWNTLYMQEALSHLRSTGEGPEDEHIARLSPLMHGHINMLGHYTFTLPEDIMKGELRPLNLNLNNELPP
;
A
#
# COMPACT_ATOMS: atom_id res chain seq x y z
N ILE A 1 -11.79 0.03 -29.96
CA ILE A 1 -12.65 -0.82 -29.10
C ILE A 1 -13.98 -0.16 -28.71
N ARG A 2 -14.07 1.17 -28.52
CA ARG A 2 -15.35 1.88 -28.23
C ARG A 2 -16.44 1.81 -29.32
N SER A 3 -16.16 1.35 -30.54
CA SER A 3 -17.15 1.29 -31.63
C SER A 3 -17.99 0.00 -31.68
N LEU A 4 -17.60 -1.07 -30.97
CA LEU A 4 -18.28 -2.38 -31.06
C LEU A 4 -19.47 -2.55 -30.09
N LEU A 5 -19.63 -1.63 -29.13
CA LEU A 5 -20.66 -1.68 -28.09
C LEU A 5 -21.75 -0.61 -28.27
N ARG A 6 -21.77 0.08 -29.43
CA ARG A 6 -22.66 1.25 -29.67
C ARG A 6 -24.12 0.88 -29.98
N SER A 7 -24.45 -0.40 -29.97
CA SER A 7 -25.74 -0.96 -30.39
C SER A 7 -26.35 -1.77 -29.24
N THR A 8 -27.66 -1.67 -29.04
CA THR A 8 -28.44 -2.47 -28.07
C THR A 8 -28.35 -3.98 -28.32
N ARG A 9 -27.92 -4.39 -29.51
CA ARG A 9 -27.52 -5.77 -29.82
C ARG A 9 -26.05 -5.83 -30.22
N PRO A 10 -25.20 -6.57 -29.48
CA PRO A 10 -23.79 -6.72 -29.86
C PRO A 10 -23.70 -7.40 -31.23
N SER A 11 -22.79 -6.93 -32.09
CA SER A 11 -22.54 -7.56 -33.39
C SER A 11 -22.03 -8.99 -33.22
N GLY A 12 -22.13 -9.84 -34.25
CA GLY A 12 -21.62 -11.22 -34.18
C GLY A 12 -20.13 -11.31 -33.81
N LEU A 13 -19.33 -10.34 -34.28
CA LEU A 13 -17.92 -10.21 -33.89
C LEU A 13 -17.75 -9.81 -32.41
N ALA A 14 -18.60 -8.90 -31.90
CA ALA A 14 -18.59 -8.56 -30.47
C ALA A 14 -19.02 -9.75 -29.60
N GLN A 15 -19.98 -10.56 -30.06
CA GLN A 15 -20.37 -11.81 -29.39
C GLN A 15 -19.23 -12.82 -29.36
N ALA A 16 -18.55 -13.05 -30.49
CA ALA A 16 -17.40 -13.95 -30.54
C ALA A 16 -16.28 -13.52 -29.57
N ILE A 17 -15.97 -12.22 -29.51
CA ILE A 17 -14.99 -11.68 -28.54
C ILE A 17 -15.45 -11.89 -27.10
N MET A 18 -16.74 -11.68 -26.80
CA MET A 18 -17.28 -11.93 -25.46
C MET A 18 -17.19 -13.40 -25.05
N GLU A 19 -17.50 -14.33 -25.95
CA GLU A 19 -17.40 -15.78 -25.66
C GLU A 19 -15.95 -16.19 -25.43
N VAL A 20 -14.99 -15.68 -26.21
CA VAL A 20 -13.55 -15.88 -25.94
C VAL A 20 -13.16 -15.34 -24.55
N GLY A 21 -13.68 -14.17 -24.17
CA GLY A 21 -13.50 -13.61 -22.83
C GLY A 21 -14.08 -14.48 -21.71
N ARG A 22 -15.24 -15.11 -21.94
CA ARG A 22 -15.86 -16.05 -20.98
C ARG A 22 -15.01 -17.29 -20.78
N VAL A 23 -14.45 -17.87 -21.85
CA VAL A 23 -13.54 -19.03 -21.73
C VAL A 23 -12.36 -18.72 -20.80
N ASN A 24 -11.70 -17.58 -21.01
CA ASN A 24 -10.60 -17.14 -20.14
C ASN A 24 -11.04 -16.91 -18.70
N LYS A 25 -12.22 -16.31 -18.48
CA LYS A 25 -12.76 -16.08 -17.14
C LYS A 25 -13.08 -17.41 -16.42
N THR A 26 -13.63 -18.39 -17.13
CA THR A 26 -13.92 -19.71 -16.59
C THR A 26 -12.63 -20.44 -16.21
N LEU A 27 -11.62 -20.47 -17.10
CA LEU A 27 -10.32 -21.05 -16.80
C LEU A 27 -9.67 -20.39 -15.58
N TYR A 28 -9.71 -19.05 -15.51
CA TYR A 28 -9.23 -18.32 -14.33
C TYR A 28 -9.94 -18.75 -13.05
N LEU A 29 -11.28 -18.85 -13.05
CA LEU A 29 -12.05 -19.19 -11.86
C LEU A 29 -11.81 -20.64 -11.42
N LEU A 30 -11.70 -21.58 -12.37
CA LEU A 30 -11.35 -22.96 -12.09
C LEU A 30 -9.97 -23.06 -11.45
N ASN A 31 -8.96 -22.41 -12.04
CA ASN A 31 -7.62 -22.35 -11.45
C ASN A 31 -7.63 -21.71 -10.05
N TYR A 32 -8.42 -20.66 -9.84
CA TYR A 32 -8.54 -20.00 -8.54
C TYR A 32 -9.15 -20.90 -7.45
N ILE A 33 -10.07 -21.81 -7.81
CA ILE A 33 -10.71 -22.74 -6.87
C ILE A 33 -9.83 -23.98 -6.63
N ASP A 34 -9.14 -24.46 -7.65
CA ASP A 34 -8.34 -25.70 -7.57
C ASP A 34 -6.94 -25.48 -6.96
N ASP A 35 -6.25 -24.40 -7.36
CA ASP A 35 -4.87 -24.13 -6.95
C ASP A 35 -4.81 -23.12 -5.78
N GLU A 36 -4.42 -23.62 -4.61
CA GLU A 36 -4.26 -22.79 -3.40
C GLU A 36 -3.12 -21.77 -3.53
N ASP A 37 -1.99 -22.15 -4.13
CA ASP A 37 -0.83 -21.25 -4.27
C ASP A 37 -1.13 -20.13 -5.27
N TYR A 38 -1.85 -20.44 -6.34
CA TYR A 38 -2.37 -19.44 -7.28
C TYR A 38 -3.29 -18.45 -6.59
N ARG A 39 -4.24 -18.94 -5.78
CA ARG A 39 -5.14 -18.11 -4.97
C ARG A 39 -4.37 -17.23 -3.99
N ARG A 40 -3.42 -17.81 -3.24
CA ARG A 40 -2.60 -17.11 -2.25
C ARG A 40 -1.82 -15.98 -2.91
N ARG A 41 -1.21 -16.23 -4.07
CA ARG A 41 -0.49 -15.20 -4.85
C ARG A 41 -1.40 -14.04 -5.26
N ILE A 42 -2.62 -14.33 -5.70
CA ILE A 42 -3.61 -13.28 -6.04
C ILE A 42 -3.97 -12.45 -4.81
N LEU A 43 -4.27 -13.10 -3.69
CA LEU A 43 -4.60 -12.42 -2.44
C LEU A 43 -3.43 -11.56 -1.93
N THR A 44 -2.18 -12.02 -2.04
CA THR A 44 -1.01 -11.21 -1.69
C THR A 44 -0.95 -9.91 -2.51
N GLN A 45 -1.22 -9.97 -3.82
CA GLN A 45 -1.23 -8.76 -4.65
C GLN A 45 -2.40 -7.83 -4.29
N LEU A 46 -3.58 -8.40 -4.04
CA LEU A 46 -4.74 -7.64 -3.60
C LEU A 46 -4.46 -6.92 -2.27
N ASN A 47 -3.93 -7.64 -1.28
CA ASN A 47 -3.58 -7.10 0.03
C ASN A 47 -2.54 -5.97 -0.05
N ARG A 48 -1.59 -6.03 -0.99
CA ARG A 48 -0.64 -4.92 -1.23
C ARG A 48 -1.36 -3.67 -1.72
N GLY A 49 -2.28 -3.83 -2.67
CA GLY A 49 -3.11 -2.73 -3.17
C GLY A 49 -3.98 -2.14 -2.07
N GLU A 50 -4.70 -2.98 -1.33
CA GLU A 50 -5.55 -2.57 -0.22
C GLU A 50 -4.77 -1.89 0.90
N GLY A 51 -3.60 -2.42 1.27
CA GLY A 51 -2.71 -1.82 2.27
C GLY A 51 -2.23 -0.43 1.84
N ARG A 52 -1.82 -0.26 0.58
CA ARG A 52 -1.47 1.07 0.04
C ARG A 52 -2.64 2.04 0.09
N HIS A 53 -3.83 1.56 -0.27
CA HIS A 53 -5.03 2.39 -0.16
C HIS A 53 -5.40 2.72 1.28
N ALA A 54 -5.15 1.82 2.24
CA ALA A 54 -5.35 2.10 3.66
C ALA A 54 -4.42 3.21 4.16
N VAL A 55 -3.13 3.16 3.82
CA VAL A 55 -2.16 4.22 4.13
C VAL A 55 -2.59 5.55 3.49
N ALA A 56 -2.94 5.53 2.20
CA ALA A 56 -3.37 6.74 1.49
C ALA A 56 -4.63 7.36 2.13
N ARG A 57 -5.59 6.53 2.57
CA ARG A 57 -6.78 7.01 3.30
C ARG A 57 -6.42 7.59 4.68
N ALA A 58 -5.45 7.01 5.38
CA ALA A 58 -4.97 7.53 6.66
C ALA A 58 -4.29 8.90 6.50
N ILE A 59 -3.51 9.08 5.44
CA ILE A 59 -2.84 10.35 5.11
C ILE A 59 -3.84 11.41 4.64
N CYS A 60 -4.77 11.04 3.76
CA CYS A 60 -5.83 11.91 3.24
C CYS A 60 -6.96 12.07 4.27
N TYR A 61 -6.61 12.58 5.45
CA TYR A 61 -7.57 12.78 6.52
C TYR A 61 -8.51 13.95 6.23
N GLY A 62 -9.82 13.71 6.40
CA GLY A 62 -10.91 14.60 6.01
C GLY A 62 -11.73 14.02 4.86
N GLN A 63 -13.07 14.12 4.93
CA GLN A 63 -14.00 13.58 3.90
C GLN A 63 -13.93 12.05 3.67
N ARG A 64 -13.50 11.24 4.66
CA ARG A 64 -13.34 9.77 4.53
C ARG A 64 -12.34 9.31 3.43
N GLY A 65 -11.37 10.16 3.08
CA GLY A 65 -10.45 9.89 1.96
C GLY A 65 -11.08 10.14 0.58
N GLU A 66 -12.21 10.84 0.51
CA GLU A 66 -12.86 11.23 -0.75
C GLU A 66 -12.38 12.62 -1.20
N ILE A 67 -11.82 12.68 -2.41
CA ILE A 67 -11.42 13.93 -3.03
C ILE A 67 -12.65 14.63 -3.63
N ARG A 68 -13.28 15.52 -2.85
CA ARG A 68 -14.40 16.36 -3.30
C ARG A 68 -13.90 17.70 -3.86
N LYS A 69 -13.29 17.70 -5.05
CA LYS A 69 -13.01 18.94 -5.82
C LYS A 69 -13.74 18.89 -7.16
N ARG A 70 -14.30 20.02 -7.59
CA ARG A 70 -15.15 20.15 -8.79
C ARG A 70 -14.38 20.11 -10.11
N TYR A 71 -13.06 20.33 -10.09
CA TYR A 71 -12.18 20.43 -11.27
C TYR A 71 -11.18 19.27 -11.32
N ARG A 72 -10.98 18.70 -12.51
CA ARG A 72 -10.13 17.53 -12.76
C ARG A 72 -8.64 17.78 -12.49
N GLU A 73 -8.12 18.94 -12.88
CA GLU A 73 -6.71 19.32 -12.69
C GLU A 73 -6.37 19.41 -11.18
N GLY A 74 -7.25 20.01 -10.38
CA GLY A 74 -7.11 20.03 -8.92
C GLY A 74 -7.25 18.66 -8.23
N GLN A 75 -7.86 17.66 -8.90
CA GLN A 75 -7.86 16.28 -8.40
C GLN A 75 -6.54 15.57 -8.73
N GLU A 76 -5.96 15.84 -9.90
CA GLU A 76 -4.67 15.28 -10.33
C GLU A 76 -3.53 15.76 -9.43
N ASP A 77 -3.48 17.04 -9.10
CA ASP A 77 -2.48 17.60 -8.16
C ASP A 77 -2.61 17.00 -6.76
N GLN A 78 -3.83 16.85 -6.25
CA GLN A 78 -4.08 16.24 -4.96
C GLN A 78 -3.71 14.76 -4.92
N LEU A 79 -4.01 14.01 -5.99
CA LEU A 79 -3.60 12.61 -6.14
C LEU A 79 -2.08 12.47 -6.27
N GLY A 80 -1.43 13.39 -6.98
CA GLY A 80 0.02 13.44 -7.11
C GLY A 80 0.71 13.68 -5.77
N ALA A 81 0.27 14.71 -5.03
CA ALA A 81 0.78 15.02 -3.69
C ALA A 81 0.51 13.87 -2.70
N LEU A 82 -0.70 13.29 -2.70
CA LEU A 82 -1.04 12.14 -1.87
C LEU A 82 -0.15 10.93 -2.20
N GLY A 83 0.08 10.68 -3.48
CA GLY A 83 0.98 9.62 -3.95
C GLY A 83 2.41 9.83 -3.46
N LEU A 84 2.92 11.07 -3.52
CA LEU A 84 4.24 11.43 -3.02
C LEU A 84 4.37 11.17 -1.52
N VAL A 85 3.43 11.69 -0.71
CA VAL A 85 3.46 11.50 0.76
C VAL A 85 3.31 10.02 1.13
N THR A 86 2.43 9.28 0.44
CA THR A 86 2.28 7.83 0.64
C THR A 86 3.59 7.10 0.37
N ASN A 87 4.28 7.43 -0.73
CA ASN A 87 5.57 6.81 -1.06
C ASN A 87 6.65 7.19 -0.03
N ALA A 88 6.66 8.43 0.47
CA ALA A 88 7.57 8.87 1.52
C ALA A 88 7.38 8.09 2.83
N VAL A 89 6.12 7.85 3.23
CA VAL A 89 5.78 7.01 4.38
C VAL A 89 6.26 5.57 4.18
N VAL A 90 6.03 4.98 3.00
CA VAL A 90 6.50 3.63 2.68
C VAL A 90 8.02 3.53 2.71
N LEU A 91 8.73 4.54 2.19
CA LEU A 91 10.18 4.60 2.23
C LEU A 91 10.67 4.68 3.68
N TRP A 92 10.08 5.57 4.49
CA TRP A 92 10.39 5.69 5.91
C TRP A 92 10.23 4.35 6.62
N ASN A 93 9.08 3.70 6.45
CA ASN A 93 8.84 2.38 7.06
C ASN A 93 9.87 1.35 6.61
N THR A 94 10.22 1.32 5.32
CA THR A 94 11.21 0.36 4.79
C THR A 94 12.59 0.58 5.43
N LEU A 95 13.03 1.83 5.59
CA LEU A 95 14.31 2.17 6.23
C LEU A 95 14.34 1.74 7.70
N TYR A 96 13.30 2.08 8.47
CA TYR A 96 13.26 1.73 9.90
C TYR A 96 13.04 0.23 10.14
N MET A 97 12.33 -0.46 9.25
CA MET A 97 12.24 -1.93 9.31
C MET A 97 13.59 -2.57 9.07
N GLN A 98 14.40 -2.03 8.15
CA GLN A 98 15.77 -2.51 7.94
C GLN A 98 16.63 -2.30 9.19
N GLU A 99 16.56 -1.13 9.83
CA GLU A 99 17.28 -0.88 11.09
C GLU A 99 16.81 -1.80 12.22
N ALA A 100 15.51 -2.03 12.35
CA ALA A 100 14.97 -2.95 13.34
C ALA A 100 15.48 -4.39 13.11
N LEU A 101 15.55 -4.84 11.85
CA LEU A 101 16.13 -6.14 11.50
C LEU A 101 17.63 -6.21 11.82
N SER A 102 18.38 -5.14 11.52
CA SER A 102 19.80 -5.04 11.85
C SER A 102 20.03 -5.13 13.37
N HIS A 103 19.21 -4.43 14.16
CA HIS A 103 19.26 -4.47 15.62
C HIS A 103 18.91 -5.86 16.19
N LEU A 104 17.87 -6.52 15.66
CA LEU A 104 17.51 -7.88 16.09
C LEU A 104 18.65 -8.87 15.81
N ARG A 105 19.28 -8.76 14.63
CA ARG A 105 20.45 -9.58 14.26
C ARG A 105 21.65 -9.33 15.16
N SER A 106 21.93 -8.08 15.54
CA SER A 106 23.05 -7.77 16.44
C SER A 106 22.82 -8.25 17.88
N THR A 107 21.56 -8.39 18.30
CA THR A 107 21.17 -8.84 19.64
C THR A 107 21.09 -10.38 19.75
N GLY A 108 21.24 -11.10 18.63
CA GLY A 108 21.21 -12.57 18.58
C GLY A 108 19.84 -13.19 18.31
N GLU A 109 18.80 -12.37 18.12
CA GLU A 109 17.43 -12.79 17.80
C GLU A 109 17.11 -12.53 16.32
N GLY A 110 17.93 -13.08 15.41
CA GLY A 110 17.71 -12.91 13.98
C GLY A 110 16.40 -13.61 13.52
N PRO A 111 15.39 -12.89 13.02
CA PRO A 111 14.18 -13.54 12.52
C PRO A 111 14.49 -14.39 11.28
N GLU A 112 13.81 -15.52 11.16
CA GLU A 112 13.92 -16.41 9.99
C GLU A 112 13.56 -15.68 8.68
N ASP A 113 14.25 -16.02 7.58
CA ASP A 113 14.03 -15.39 6.28
C ASP A 113 12.58 -15.51 5.79
N GLU A 114 11.87 -16.56 6.19
CA GLU A 114 10.45 -16.76 5.88
C GLU A 114 9.55 -15.67 6.50
N HIS A 115 9.90 -15.19 7.71
CA HIS A 115 9.20 -14.08 8.36
C HIS A 115 9.54 -12.75 7.69
N ILE A 116 10.82 -12.55 7.32
CA ILE A 116 11.26 -11.35 6.60
C ILE A 116 10.54 -11.21 5.26
N ALA A 117 10.35 -12.31 4.53
CA ALA A 117 9.64 -12.33 3.25
C ALA A 117 8.16 -11.90 3.34
N ARG A 118 7.56 -11.97 4.54
CA ARG A 118 6.16 -11.58 4.79
C ARG A 118 6.01 -10.13 5.27
N LEU A 119 7.10 -9.43 5.52
CA LEU A 119 7.07 -8.05 5.98
C LEU A 119 6.42 -7.10 4.96
N SER A 120 5.66 -6.14 5.46
CA SER A 120 4.99 -5.12 4.66
C SER A 120 5.28 -3.73 5.22
N PRO A 121 5.85 -2.81 4.42
CA PRO A 121 6.12 -1.43 4.84
C PRO A 121 4.86 -0.54 4.82
N LEU A 122 3.66 -1.13 4.74
CA LEU A 122 2.39 -0.41 4.64
C LEU A 122 1.73 -0.17 6.01
N MET A 123 2.44 -0.40 7.11
CA MET A 123 1.98 -0.07 8.46
C MET A 123 1.96 1.44 8.69
N HIS A 124 0.96 1.94 9.41
CA HIS A 124 0.79 3.38 9.64
C HIS A 124 0.28 3.74 11.04
N GLY A 125 0.24 2.76 11.97
CA GLY A 125 -0.23 2.98 13.34
C GLY A 125 0.72 3.81 14.20
N HIS A 126 2.02 3.77 13.88
CA HIS A 126 3.08 4.52 14.56
C HIS A 126 3.28 5.95 14.03
N ILE A 127 2.52 6.35 13.01
CA ILE A 127 2.67 7.65 12.37
C ILE A 127 1.56 8.56 12.87
N ASN A 128 1.96 9.67 13.49
CA ASN A 128 0.99 10.68 13.87
C ASN A 128 0.54 11.48 12.64
N MET A 129 -0.71 11.25 12.20
CA MET A 129 -1.32 11.98 11.09
C MET A 129 -2.06 13.25 11.53
N LEU A 130 -2.30 13.43 12.84
CA LEU A 130 -3.17 14.50 13.38
C LEU A 130 -2.57 15.19 14.61
N GLY A 131 -2.92 16.46 14.78
CA GLY A 131 -2.52 17.23 15.96
C GLY A 131 -1.27 18.06 15.69
N HIS A 132 -0.43 18.19 16.72
CA HIS A 132 0.68 19.13 16.71
C HIS A 132 1.97 18.49 16.20
N TYR A 133 2.63 19.19 15.28
CA TYR A 133 3.92 18.80 14.74
C TYR A 133 4.98 19.77 15.27
N THR A 134 6.04 19.23 15.85
CA THR A 134 7.23 20.00 16.20
C THR A 134 8.28 19.76 15.12
N PHE A 135 8.67 20.83 14.43
CA PHE A 135 9.63 20.78 13.32
C PHE A 135 11.08 21.03 13.75
N THR A 136 11.38 20.93 15.05
CA THR A 136 12.75 20.98 15.54
C THR A 136 13.46 19.70 15.16
N LEU A 137 14.25 19.74 14.08
CA LEU A 137 15.09 18.63 13.67
C LEU A 137 16.40 18.65 14.49
N PRO A 138 16.75 17.55 15.19
CA PRO A 138 18.08 17.40 15.76
C PRO A 138 19.15 17.46 14.67
N GLU A 139 20.35 17.96 15.01
CA GLU A 139 21.46 18.07 14.05
C GLU A 139 21.82 16.74 13.38
N ASP A 140 21.73 15.64 14.13
CA ASP A 140 22.06 14.30 13.66
C ASP A 140 21.14 13.88 12.51
N ILE A 141 19.84 14.18 12.62
CA ILE A 141 18.86 13.95 11.57
C ILE A 141 19.11 14.86 10.36
N MET A 142 19.56 16.11 10.57
CA MET A 142 19.95 17.00 9.48
C MET A 142 21.19 16.50 8.72
N LYS A 143 22.09 15.79 9.40
CA LYS A 143 23.27 15.14 8.82
C LYS A 143 22.92 13.84 8.08
N GLY A 144 21.66 13.40 8.15
CA GLY A 144 21.15 12.22 7.46
C GLY A 144 21.13 10.97 8.33
N GLU A 145 21.37 11.08 9.64
CA GLU A 145 21.26 9.95 10.56
C GLU A 145 19.79 9.60 10.83
N LEU A 146 19.55 8.35 11.22
CA LEU A 146 18.22 7.86 11.56
C LEU A 146 17.90 8.16 13.02
N ARG A 147 16.61 8.33 13.33
CA ARG A 147 16.17 8.44 14.73
C ARG A 147 16.43 7.10 15.43
N PRO A 148 16.78 7.13 16.73
CA PRO A 148 16.95 5.90 17.49
C PRO A 148 15.64 5.10 17.50
N LEU A 149 15.77 3.77 17.47
CA LEU A 149 14.64 2.86 17.61
C LEU A 149 13.99 3.04 18.98
N ASN A 150 12.66 3.04 19.02
CA ASN A 150 11.93 3.03 20.28
C ASN A 150 11.88 1.58 20.81
N LEU A 151 12.76 1.27 21.77
CA LEU A 151 12.87 -0.06 22.37
C LEU A 151 11.96 -0.24 23.60
N ASN A 152 11.07 0.71 23.90
CA ASN A 152 10.18 0.60 25.07
C ASN A 152 9.13 -0.51 24.86
N LEU A 153 9.32 -1.64 25.56
CA LEU A 153 8.39 -2.78 25.56
C LEU A 153 7.03 -2.50 26.24
N ASN A 154 6.88 -1.39 26.96
CA ASN A 154 5.71 -1.16 27.83
C ASN A 154 4.58 -0.32 27.22
N ASN A 155 4.71 0.16 25.97
CA ASN A 155 3.69 0.99 25.32
C ASN A 155 3.26 2.25 26.11
N GLU A 156 4.07 2.68 27.08
CA GLU A 156 3.89 3.94 27.77
C GLU A 156 4.43 5.05 26.87
N LEU A 157 3.53 5.89 26.38
CA LEU A 157 3.90 7.14 25.70
C LEU A 157 4.75 7.97 26.68
N PRO A 158 5.90 8.53 26.25
CA PRO A 158 6.56 9.55 27.05
C PRO A 158 5.60 10.73 27.27
N PRO A 159 5.70 11.43 28.42
CA PRO A 159 4.80 12.52 28.78
C PRO A 159 4.78 13.67 27.75
#